data_AF-X0YZ63-F1
#
_entry.id   AF-X0YZ63-F1
#
_cell.length_a   1.000
_cell.length_b   1.000
_cell.length_c   1.000
_cell.angle_alpha   90.00
_cell.angle_beta   90.00
_cell.angle_gamma   90.00
#
_symmetry.space_group_name_H-M   'P 1'
#
loop_
_entity.id
_entity.type
_entity.pdbx_description
1 polymer ?
#
loop_
_entity_poly.entity_id
_entity_poly.type
_entity_poly.pdbx_seq_one_letter_code
_entity_poly.pdbx_strand_id
1 'polypeptide(L)'
;PAQSYITNWAQGGKIDKREIILKTLPKEKITLLKRTAERAAQVLGLNFAGIDIIFSKGLKSAYVLEGNAFPGYEKGFDLMKCLLDSLLK
;
A
#
# COMPACT_ATOMS: atom_id res chain seq x y z
N PRO A 1 4.85 -11.45 9.14
CA PRO A 1 5.29 -10.43 8.15
C PRO A 1 4.36 -9.21 8.18
N ALA A 2 4.96 -8.04 8.39
CA ALA A 2 4.36 -6.70 8.34
C ALA A 2 3.29 -6.51 7.25
N GLN A 3 2.18 -5.83 7.58
CA GLN A 3 1.10 -5.51 6.64
C GLN A 3 1.62 -4.60 5.50
N SER A 4 1.53 -5.09 4.26
CA SER A 4 1.93 -4.36 3.03
C SER A 4 0.75 -3.77 2.26
N TYR A 5 -0.47 -3.88 2.80
CA TYR A 5 -1.69 -3.39 2.16
C TYR A 5 -2.62 -2.83 3.23
N ILE A 6 -2.98 -1.56 3.08
CA ILE A 6 -4.00 -0.88 3.87
C ILE A 6 -5.00 -0.33 2.86
N THR A 7 -6.30 -0.52 3.09
CA THR A 7 -7.35 0.12 2.29
C THR A 7 -8.13 1.09 3.16
N ASN A 8 -8.27 2.32 2.66
CA ASN A 8 -9.00 3.47 3.21
C ASN A 8 -8.42 4.10 4.48
N TRP A 9 -7.75 5.24 4.30
CA TRP A 9 -7.73 6.28 5.31
C TRP A 9 -7.90 7.67 4.70
N ALA A 10 -9.15 8.13 4.62
CA ALA A 10 -9.57 9.51 4.93
C ALA A 10 -11.07 9.64 4.59
N GLN A 11 -11.85 10.27 5.47
CA GLN A 11 -13.25 10.70 5.26
C GLN A 11 -14.38 9.67 5.47
N GLY A 12 -14.19 8.64 6.31
CA GLY A 12 -15.30 7.75 6.74
C GLY A 12 -15.47 6.44 5.96
N GLY A 13 -14.48 6.08 5.14
CA GLY A 13 -14.39 4.75 4.51
C GLY A 13 -14.07 3.65 5.54
N LYS A 14 -14.78 2.51 5.46
CA LYS A 14 -14.43 1.31 6.23
C LYS A 14 -13.10 0.74 5.74
N ILE A 15 -12.25 0.39 6.69
CA ILE A 15 -11.06 -0.44 6.44
C ILE A 15 -11.57 -1.88 6.32
N ASP A 16 -11.57 -2.41 5.11
CA ASP A 16 -11.79 -3.83 4.92
C ASP A 16 -10.57 -4.60 5.44
N LYS A 17 -10.83 -5.71 6.13
CA LYS A 17 -9.76 -6.55 6.64
C LYS A 17 -8.96 -7.12 5.47
N ARG A 18 -7.66 -7.33 5.67
CA ARG A 18 -6.74 -7.92 4.69
C ARG A 18 -7.30 -9.19 4.03
N GLU A 19 -7.97 -10.04 4.80
CA GLU A 19 -8.53 -11.30 4.29
C GLU A 19 -9.62 -11.05 3.26
N ILE A 20 -10.40 -9.98 3.42
CA ILE A 20 -11.46 -9.58 2.49
C ILE A 20 -10.80 -9.09 1.20
N ILE A 21 -9.81 -8.20 1.30
CA ILE A 21 -9.07 -7.68 0.15
C ILE A 21 -8.42 -8.82 -0.65
N LEU A 22 -7.71 -9.73 0.03
CA LEU A 22 -7.04 -10.86 -0.61
C LEU A 22 -8.00 -11.90 -1.20
N LYS A 23 -9.21 -12.04 -0.65
CA LYS A 23 -10.27 -12.90 -1.22
C LYS A 23 -10.96 -12.25 -2.42
N THR A 24 -11.02 -10.92 -2.46
CA THR A 24 -11.79 -10.17 -3.46
C THR A 24 -10.95 -9.78 -4.67
N LEU A 25 -9.66 -9.51 -4.49
CA LEU A 25 -8.75 -9.16 -5.57
C LEU A 25 -8.04 -10.40 -6.14
N PRO A 26 -8.09 -10.60 -7.47
CA PRO A 26 -7.28 -11.62 -8.13
C PRO A 26 -5.78 -11.41 -7.86
N LYS A 27 -5.01 -12.50 -7.78
CA LYS A 27 -3.56 -12.46 -7.48
C LYS A 27 -2.79 -11.60 -8.47
N GLU A 28 -3.20 -11.57 -9.72
CA GLU A 28 -2.61 -10.76 -10.78
C GLU A 28 -2.77 -9.27 -10.46
N LYS A 29 -3.92 -8.87 -9.91
CA LYS A 29 -4.21 -7.48 -9.52
C LYS A 29 -3.44 -7.06 -8.27
N ILE A 30 -3.24 -7.97 -7.33
CA ILE A 30 -2.39 -7.75 -6.16
C ILE A 30 -0.93 -7.53 -6.58
N THR A 31 -0.46 -8.30 -7.57
CA THR A 31 0.89 -8.15 -8.12
C THR A 31 1.03 -6.82 -8.87
N LEU A 32 0.01 -6.43 -9.63
CA LEU A 32 -0.04 -5.14 -10.31
C LEU A 32 0.00 -3.97 -9.31
N LEU A 33 -0.75 -4.05 -8.20
CA LEU A 33 -0.73 -3.04 -7.13
C LEU A 33 0.68 -2.85 -6.57
N LYS A 34 1.36 -3.94 -6.20
CA LYS A 34 2.73 -3.89 -5.65
C LYS A 34 3.69 -3.20 -6.61
N ARG A 35 3.72 -3.65 -7.87
CA ARG A 35 4.59 -3.07 -8.90
C ARG A 35 4.29 -1.59 -9.14
N THR A 36 3.01 -1.22 -9.10
CA THR A 36 2.57 0.18 -9.27
C THR A 36 3.05 1.04 -8.10
N ALA A 37 2.89 0.56 -6.86
CA ALA A 37 3.36 1.26 -5.67
C ALA A 37 4.89 1.40 -5.63
N GLU A 38 5.62 0.32 -5.91
CA GLU A 38 7.09 0.32 -5.96
C GLU A 38 7.60 1.31 -7.01
N ARG A 39 7.02 1.29 -8.21
CA ARG A 39 7.40 2.22 -9.28
C ARG A 39 7.07 3.67 -8.93
N ALA A 40 5.93 3.92 -8.29
CA ALA A 40 5.57 5.27 -7.85
C ALA A 40 6.56 5.79 -6.81
N ALA A 41 6.91 4.99 -5.80
CA ALA A 41 7.91 5.35 -4.80
C ALA A 41 9.28 5.65 -5.43
N GLN A 42 9.72 4.84 -6.40
CA GLN A 42 10.96 5.06 -7.14
C GLN A 42 10.95 6.39 -7.91
N VAL A 43 9.85 6.70 -8.63
CA VAL A 43 9.71 7.95 -9.38
C VAL A 43 9.73 9.17 -8.44
N LEU A 44 9.17 9.03 -7.24
CA LEU A 44 9.18 10.07 -6.22
C LEU A 44 10.53 10.19 -5.49
N GLY A 45 11.50 9.29 -5.75
CA GLY A 45 12.78 9.27 -5.05
C GLY A 45 12.66 8.90 -3.57
N LEU A 46 11.61 8.17 -3.20
CA LEU A 46 11.33 7.80 -1.81
C LEU A 46 11.75 6.35 -1.56
N ASN A 47 12.60 6.15 -0.55
CA ASN A 47 12.97 4.81 -0.08
C ASN A 47 11.80 4.13 0.65
N PHE A 48 10.93 4.93 1.26
CA PHE A 48 9.74 4.49 1.97
C PHE A 48 8.59 5.44 1.66
N ALA A 49 7.43 4.89 1.30
CA ALA A 49 6.24 5.66 1.00
C ALA A 49 4.98 4.82 1.22
N GLY A 50 3.90 5.48 1.61
CA GLY A 50 2.54 4.98 1.37
C GLY A 50 2.07 5.47 0.02
N ILE A 51 1.58 4.57 -0.82
CA ILE A 51 1.06 4.92 -2.14
C ILE A 51 -0.41 4.54 -2.19
N ASP A 52 -1.27 5.52 -2.38
CA ASP A 52 -2.70 5.32 -2.54
C ASP A 52 -3.01 5.01 -4.01
N ILE A 53 -3.63 3.87 -4.24
CA ILE A 53 -3.94 3.36 -5.58
C ILE A 53 -5.43 3.09 -5.70
N ILE A 54 -6.02 3.56 -6.79
CA ILE A 54 -7.40 3.26 -7.17
C ILE A 54 -7.43 2.37 -8.41
N PHE A 55 -8.41 1.47 -8.46
CA PHE A 55 -8.70 0.69 -9.66
C PHE A 55 -9.83 1.30 -10.47
N SER A 56 -9.73 1.20 -11.79
CA SER A 56 -10.87 1.44 -12.69
C SER A 56 -12.01 0.45 -12.40
N LYS A 57 -13.21 0.78 -12.89
CA LYS A 57 -14.34 -0.17 -12.90
C LYS A 57 -13.91 -1.52 -13.48
N GLY A 58 -14.28 -2.61 -12.80
CA GLY A 58 -13.91 -3.97 -13.18
C GLY A 58 -12.42 -4.29 -13.03
N LEU A 59 -11.68 -3.51 -12.24
CA LEU A 59 -10.26 -3.73 -11.92
C LEU A 59 -9.32 -3.75 -13.13
N LYS A 60 -9.72 -3.16 -14.27
CA LYS A 60 -8.95 -3.25 -15.52
C LYS A 60 -7.60 -2.55 -15.41
N SER A 61 -7.59 -1.33 -14.88
CA SER A 61 -6.40 -0.47 -14.74
C SER A 61 -6.23 0.03 -13.30
N ALA A 62 -4.99 0.26 -12.88
CA ALA A 62 -4.64 0.85 -11.58
C ALA A 62 -4.07 2.26 -11.79
N TYR A 63 -4.41 3.20 -10.91
CA TYR A 63 -3.97 4.59 -10.96
C TYR A 63 -3.48 5.03 -9.58
N VAL A 64 -2.34 5.70 -9.54
CA VAL A 64 -1.81 6.33 -8.32
C VAL A 64 -2.57 7.62 -8.07
N LEU A 65 -3.10 7.78 -6.87
CA LEU A 65 -3.79 9.00 -6.42
C LEU A 65 -2.84 9.90 -5.63
N GLU A 66 -2.09 9.31 -4.70
CA GLU A 66 -1.22 10.05 -3.78
C GLU A 66 0.01 9.21 -3.41
N GLY A 67 1.12 9.88 -3.17
CA GLY A 67 2.31 9.31 -2.56
C GLY A 67 2.65 10.09 -1.30
N ASN A 68 2.75 9.40 -0.17
CA ASN A 68 3.02 9.99 1.14
C ASN A 68 4.34 9.46 1.70
N ALA A 69 5.27 10.38 2.00
CA ALA A 69 6.57 10.06 2.61
C ALA A 69 6.46 9.63 4.09
N PHE A 70 5.36 9.98 4.76
CA PHE A 70 5.08 9.65 6.15
C PHE A 70 3.71 8.96 6.27
N PRO A 71 3.59 7.72 5.78
CA PRO A 71 2.31 7.02 5.79
C PRO A 71 1.88 6.68 7.21
N GLY A 72 0.58 6.82 7.47
CA GLY A 72 -0.04 6.21 8.64
C GLY A 72 0.07 4.68 8.58
N TYR A 73 0.19 4.05 9.73
CA TYR A 73 0.32 2.60 9.85
C TYR A 73 -0.73 2.03 10.80
N GLU A 74 -1.04 0.74 10.61
CA GLU A 74 -2.00 0.04 11.46
C GLU A 74 -1.53 0.01 12.92
N LYS A 75 -2.48 0.09 13.86
CA LYS A 75 -2.18 0.02 15.29
C LYS A 75 -1.51 -1.32 15.61
N GLY A 76 -0.29 -1.27 16.14
CA GLY A 76 0.53 -2.44 16.45
C GLY A 76 1.56 -2.80 15.37
N PHE A 77 1.52 -2.13 14.22
CA PHE A 77 2.61 -2.18 13.25
C PHE A 77 3.65 -1.11 13.58
N ASP A 78 4.86 -1.56 13.94
CA ASP A 78 5.99 -0.66 14.19
C ASP A 78 6.75 -0.40 12.89
N LEU A 79 6.32 0.63 12.16
CA LEU A 79 6.98 1.06 10.94
C LEU A 79 8.45 1.39 11.20
N MET A 80 8.74 2.16 12.26
CA MET A 80 10.11 2.60 12.57
C MET A 80 11.07 1.44 12.80
N LYS A 81 10.64 0.41 13.54
CA LYS A 81 11.42 -0.82 13.70
C LYS A 81 11.67 -1.52 12.37
N CYS A 82 10.65 -1.64 11.52
CA CYS A 82 10.80 -2.23 10.20
C CYS A 82 11.80 -1.46 9.32
N LEU A 83 11.79 -0.13 9.41
CA LEU A 83 12.76 0.73 8.70
C LEU A 83 14.18 0.52 9.23
N LEU A 84 14.35 0.55 10.55
CA LEU A 84 15.63 0.29 11.21
C LEU A 84 16.24 -1.06 10.80
N ASP A 85 15.44 -2.13 10.80
CA ASP A 85 15.88 -3.46 10.39
C ASP A 85 16.31 -3.52 8.91
N SER A 86 15.78 -2.62 8.07
CA SER A 86 16.16 -2.54 6.65
C SER A 86 17.40 -1.68 6.39
N LEU A 87 17.70 -0.72 7.27
CA LEU A 87 18.90 0.13 7.19
C LEU A 87 20.15 -0.54 7.79
N LEU A 88 19.95 -1.45 8.74
CA LEU A 88 21.02 -2.18 9.45
C LEU A 88 21.41 -3.51 8.77
N LYS A 89 20.83 -3.80 7.60
CA LYS A 89 21.20 -4.95 6.74
C LYS A 89 22.01 -4.48 5.55
#